data_AF-A0A944GU90-F1
#
_entry.id   AF-A0A944GU90-F1
#
_cell.length_a   1.000
_cell.length_b   1.000
_cell.length_c   1.000
_cell.angle_alpha   90.00
_cell.angle_beta   90.00
_cell.angle_gamma   90.00
#
_symmetry.space_group_name_H-M   'P 1'
#
loop_
_entity.id
_entity.type
_entity.pdbx_description
1 polymer ?
#
loop_
_entity_poly.entity_id
_entity_poly.type
_entity_poly.pdbx_seq_one_letter_code
_entity_poly.pdbx_strand_id
1 'polypeptide(L)'
;MEGGVYYLKERCFIAWGGNQELAESVGKALKGKGVEYIVGGSVTDKSEADDIVNNRIINQMKRSSRAIILAQGNIENGKYYFRPNLMFEWGYLLARLPKGSMMVVLIDTPRESVATDLQGSFSEIIPNNLQNNTEKAKWISKKYIDEKLHDRFSPFDVLYNWSSVKSFFEDQLNGSGAPNPEHFKKLLVSSFIPSIYLNDLEFMENIIKRINENPANIGSKSRILANGILSYCKAATLNDDPAKGDYDEIKHSFSNTSNSHDPYVRAIARNYMGKCLVRTALQVADSKKKELLGFAVEHFIEAKNQFERAGLDRQSLEMWLSYVNRSISKTYYNLSYLELSSEYCEFAMSNRQQIISYLDGSFNKTAKNAFEAEYYLSVLDYVEITGDKRLPAFQEIEGKLNRIENEQVSTIWKKVFRDFQRINR
;
A
#
# COMPACT_ATOMS: atom_id res chain seq x y z
N MET A 1 9.50 -25.03 9.51
CA MET A 1 10.01 -23.99 8.60
C MET A 1 10.11 -22.72 9.42
N GLU A 2 11.32 -22.24 9.69
CA GLU A 2 11.53 -20.97 10.40
C GLU A 2 10.91 -19.85 9.57
N GLY A 3 9.99 -19.09 10.16
CA GLY A 3 9.34 -17.97 9.49
C GLY A 3 10.39 -16.94 9.06
N GLY A 4 10.39 -16.58 7.78
CA GLY A 4 11.32 -15.60 7.24
C GLY A 4 11.09 -14.23 7.87
N VAL A 5 12.15 -13.58 8.35
CA VAL A 5 12.09 -12.21 8.86
C VAL A 5 11.86 -11.25 7.67
N TYR A 6 10.66 -10.69 7.56
CA TYR A 6 10.32 -9.74 6.49
C TYR A 6 10.61 -8.29 6.87
N TYR A 7 11.26 -7.55 5.97
CA TYR A 7 11.64 -6.15 6.16
C TYR A 7 10.76 -5.23 5.31
N LEU A 8 10.16 -4.20 5.93
CA LEU A 8 9.34 -3.19 5.24
C LEU A 8 10.14 -2.07 4.57
N LYS A 9 11.47 -2.17 4.60
CA LYS A 9 12.37 -1.22 3.94
C LYS A 9 13.02 -1.87 2.75
N GLU A 10 13.14 -1.08 1.70
CA GLU A 10 13.91 -1.45 0.52
C GLU A 10 15.37 -1.68 0.87
N ARG A 11 15.92 -2.77 0.32
CA ARG A 11 17.34 -3.09 0.36
C ARG A 11 17.86 -3.33 -1.04
N CYS A 12 18.87 -2.56 -1.42
CA CYS A 12 19.55 -2.68 -2.70
C CYS A 12 20.83 -3.50 -2.54
N PHE A 13 20.90 -4.63 -3.23
CA PHE A 13 22.14 -5.38 -3.41
C PHE A 13 23.04 -4.64 -4.41
N ILE A 14 24.34 -4.59 -4.16
CA ILE A 14 25.33 -4.00 -5.06
C ILE A 14 26.32 -5.09 -5.43
N ALA A 15 26.16 -5.63 -6.64
CA ALA A 15 27.08 -6.59 -7.25
C ALA A 15 28.23 -5.82 -7.93
N TRP A 16 29.45 -6.35 -7.90
CA TRP A 16 30.61 -5.63 -8.42
C TRP A 16 31.62 -6.54 -9.14
N GLY A 17 32.10 -6.07 -10.30
CA GLY A 17 32.99 -6.85 -11.18
C GLY A 17 34.49 -6.66 -10.96
N GLY A 18 34.92 -5.56 -10.35
CA GLY A 18 36.36 -5.26 -10.23
C GLY A 18 36.74 -4.19 -9.20
N ASN A 19 35.80 -3.33 -8.81
CA ASN A 19 36.05 -2.20 -7.93
C ASN A 19 35.10 -2.21 -6.73
N GLN A 20 35.52 -2.88 -5.64
CA GLN A 20 34.76 -2.94 -4.40
C GLN A 20 34.61 -1.56 -3.74
N GLU A 21 35.64 -0.72 -3.79
CA GLU A 21 35.59 0.63 -3.21
C GLU A 21 34.50 1.51 -3.83
N LEU A 22 34.29 1.37 -5.14
CA LEU A 22 33.17 2.01 -5.83
C LEU A 22 31.84 1.46 -5.32
N ALA A 23 31.70 0.15 -5.16
CA ALA A 23 30.48 -0.47 -4.64
C ALA A 23 30.13 0.05 -3.23
N GLU A 24 31.13 0.15 -2.35
CA GLU A 24 30.97 0.74 -1.01
C GLU A 24 30.62 2.23 -1.08
N SER A 25 31.23 2.98 -2.00
CA SER A 25 30.93 4.39 -2.22
C SER A 25 29.50 4.60 -2.73
N VAL A 26 29.03 3.76 -3.66
CA VAL A 26 27.63 3.75 -4.13
C VAL A 26 26.69 3.45 -2.97
N GLY A 27 27.00 2.43 -2.16
CA GLY A 27 26.22 2.08 -0.97
C GLY A 27 26.08 3.26 0.00
N LYS A 28 27.20 3.89 0.37
CA LYS A 28 27.20 5.08 1.24
C LYS A 28 26.37 6.24 0.64
N ALA A 29 26.48 6.47 -0.66
CA ALA A 29 25.68 7.49 -1.35
C ALA A 29 24.18 7.18 -1.35
N LEU A 30 23.79 5.91 -1.54
CA LEU A 30 22.40 5.46 -1.45
C LEU A 30 21.83 5.59 -0.03
N LYS A 31 22.63 5.24 0.99
CA LYS A 31 22.23 5.42 2.39
C LYS A 31 21.94 6.89 2.72
N GLY A 32 22.73 7.82 2.17
CA GLY A 32 22.46 9.27 2.27
C GLY A 32 21.12 9.70 1.65
N LYS A 33 20.52 8.86 0.79
CA LYS A 33 19.20 9.07 0.17
C LYS A 33 18.10 8.19 0.78
N GLY A 34 18.37 7.53 1.91
CA GLY A 34 17.40 6.72 2.63
C GLY A 34 17.21 5.29 2.10
N VAL A 35 18.07 4.81 1.20
CA VAL A 35 18.02 3.44 0.69
C VAL A 35 19.00 2.56 1.47
N GLU A 36 18.51 1.47 2.07
CA GLU A 36 19.40 0.48 2.69
C GLU A 36 20.13 -0.31 1.59
N TYR A 37 21.38 -0.68 1.83
CA TYR A 37 22.20 -1.36 0.83
C TYR A 37 22.97 -2.53 1.42
N ILE A 38 23.34 -3.46 0.56
CA ILE A 38 24.21 -4.59 0.84
C ILE A 38 25.25 -4.67 -0.28
N VAL A 39 26.54 -4.64 0.06
CA VAL A 39 27.62 -4.85 -0.92
C VAL A 39 27.93 -6.35 -0.96
N GLY A 40 27.83 -6.93 -2.16
CA GLY A 40 28.01 -8.37 -2.36
C GLY A 40 29.35 -8.87 -1.81
N GLY A 41 29.28 -9.91 -0.98
CA GLY A 41 30.45 -10.58 -0.40
C GLY A 41 31.09 -9.86 0.78
N SER A 42 30.71 -8.63 1.08
CA SER A 42 31.20 -7.86 2.24
C SER A 42 30.59 -8.38 3.54
N VAL A 43 31.42 -8.53 4.58
CA VAL A 43 30.98 -8.87 5.94
C VAL A 43 30.77 -7.57 6.70
N THR A 44 29.55 -7.07 6.69
CA THR A 44 29.18 -5.86 7.46
C THR A 44 28.48 -6.20 8.77
N ASP A 45 27.93 -7.40 8.89
CA ASP A 45 27.18 -7.86 10.05
C ASP A 45 27.85 -9.14 10.62
N LYS A 46 28.18 -9.17 11.91
CA LYS A 46 28.86 -10.32 12.55
C LYS A 46 27.98 -11.59 12.53
N SER A 47 26.67 -11.40 12.37
CA SER A 47 25.69 -12.48 12.19
C SER A 47 25.74 -13.13 10.80
N GLU A 48 26.46 -12.54 9.84
CA GLU A 48 26.66 -13.05 8.48
C GLU A 48 28.02 -13.75 8.30
N ALA A 49 28.70 -14.06 9.40
CA ALA A 49 29.89 -14.90 9.42
C ALA A 49 29.50 -16.37 9.20
N ASP A 50 28.87 -16.68 8.08
CA ASP A 50 28.83 -18.05 7.56
C ASP A 50 30.25 -18.41 7.08
N ASP A 51 30.74 -19.58 7.47
CA ASP A 51 32.06 -20.10 7.06
C ASP A 51 32.15 -20.31 5.54
N ILE A 52 31.01 -20.31 4.83
CA ILE A 52 30.91 -20.51 3.39
C ILE A 52 30.42 -19.22 2.70
N VAL A 53 31.36 -18.54 2.02
CA VAL A 53 31.14 -17.27 1.29
C VAL A 53 29.95 -17.33 0.32
N ASN A 54 29.71 -18.47 -0.34
CA ASN A 54 28.61 -18.62 -1.29
C ASN A 54 27.22 -18.55 -0.63
N ASN A 55 27.05 -19.17 0.54
CA ASN A 55 25.77 -19.14 1.26
C ASN A 55 25.47 -17.72 1.76
N ARG A 56 26.50 -17.00 2.22
CA ARG A 56 26.41 -15.59 2.61
C ARG A 56 25.89 -14.72 1.47
N ILE A 57 26.53 -14.79 0.29
CA ILE A 57 26.13 -13.97 -0.86
C ILE A 57 24.71 -14.30 -1.31
N ILE A 58 24.33 -15.58 -1.32
CA ILE A 58 22.95 -15.99 -1.65
C ILE A 58 21.95 -15.42 -0.63
N ASN A 59 22.26 -15.46 0.66
CA ASN A 59 21.39 -14.89 1.71
C ASN A 59 21.28 -13.36 1.59
N GLN A 60 22.37 -12.67 1.28
CA GLN A 60 22.39 -11.22 0.98
C GLN A 60 21.51 -10.88 -0.23
N MET A 61 21.60 -11.64 -1.32
CA MET A 61 20.73 -11.48 -2.49
C MET A 61 19.27 -11.80 -2.18
N LYS A 62 18.99 -12.86 -1.40
CA LYS A 62 17.61 -13.25 -1.03
C LYS A 62 16.86 -12.18 -0.25
N ARG A 63 17.56 -11.44 0.62
CA ARG A 63 17.02 -10.35 1.45
C ARG A 63 16.88 -9.03 0.70
N SER A 64 17.42 -8.93 -0.51
CA SER A 64 17.42 -7.70 -1.29
C SER A 64 16.18 -7.63 -2.16
N SER A 65 15.53 -6.47 -2.15
CA SER A 65 14.37 -6.19 -3.00
C SER A 65 14.77 -5.65 -4.36
N ARG A 66 16.02 -5.19 -4.50
CA ARG A 66 16.57 -4.53 -5.69
C ARG A 66 18.06 -4.81 -5.86
N ALA A 67 18.58 -4.50 -7.04
CA ALA A 67 19.99 -4.66 -7.34
C ALA A 67 20.56 -3.53 -8.21
N ILE A 68 21.83 -3.20 -7.97
CA ILE A 68 22.70 -2.47 -8.89
C ILE A 68 23.85 -3.41 -9.27
N ILE A 69 24.05 -3.61 -10.56
CA ILE A 69 25.15 -4.41 -11.11
C ILE A 69 26.22 -3.47 -11.62
N LEU A 70 27.37 -3.41 -10.95
CA LEU A 70 28.54 -2.65 -11.39
C LEU A 70 29.38 -3.54 -12.32
N ALA A 71 29.01 -3.54 -13.60
CA ALA A 71 29.62 -4.36 -14.63
C ALA A 71 30.86 -3.68 -15.20
N GLN A 72 32.01 -4.10 -14.70
CA GLN A 72 33.33 -3.72 -15.21
C GLN A 72 33.96 -4.94 -15.88
N GLY A 73 34.02 -4.93 -17.21
CA GLY A 73 34.63 -6.00 -17.99
C GLY A 73 36.15 -5.84 -18.05
N ASN A 74 36.85 -6.96 -17.98
CA ASN A 74 38.28 -7.03 -18.31
C ASN A 74 38.43 -7.33 -19.79
N ILE A 75 39.46 -6.76 -20.42
CA ILE A 75 39.75 -7.00 -21.83
C ILE A 75 40.85 -8.06 -21.93
N GLU A 76 40.54 -9.20 -22.53
CA GLU A 76 41.52 -10.22 -22.90
C GLU A 76 41.34 -10.57 -24.38
N ASN A 77 42.42 -10.49 -25.17
CA ASN A 77 42.40 -10.79 -26.62
C ASN A 77 41.31 -10.02 -27.40
N GLY A 78 41.07 -8.76 -27.03
CA GLY A 78 40.06 -7.91 -27.68
C GLY A 78 38.60 -8.28 -27.35
N LYS A 79 38.38 -9.22 -26.43
CA LYS A 79 37.05 -9.59 -25.92
C LYS A 79 36.91 -9.16 -24.47
N TYR A 80 35.72 -8.71 -24.11
CA TYR A 80 35.38 -8.39 -22.74
C TYR A 80 34.95 -9.65 -22.00
N TYR A 81 35.47 -9.82 -20.78
CA TYR A 81 35.10 -10.89 -19.87
C TYR A 81 34.74 -10.30 -18.51
N PHE A 82 33.67 -10.84 -17.92
CA PHE A 82 33.23 -10.47 -16.58
C PHE A 82 33.64 -11.52 -15.58
N ARG A 83 33.88 -11.12 -14.33
CA ARG A 83 34.22 -12.06 -13.26
C ARG A 83 33.12 -13.12 -13.09
N PRO A 84 33.46 -14.41 -12.93
CA PRO A 84 32.48 -15.47 -12.74
C PRO A 84 31.50 -15.20 -11.59
N ASN A 85 31.99 -14.65 -10.46
CA ASN A 85 31.14 -14.31 -9.31
C ASN A 85 30.11 -13.22 -9.66
N LEU A 86 30.52 -12.18 -10.41
CA LEU A 86 29.59 -11.15 -10.88
C LEU A 86 28.52 -11.77 -11.79
N MET A 87 28.91 -12.64 -12.71
CA MET A 87 27.97 -13.31 -13.63
C MET A 87 26.97 -14.19 -12.88
N PHE A 88 27.42 -14.90 -11.85
CA PHE A 88 26.55 -15.68 -10.97
C PHE A 88 25.55 -14.79 -10.22
N GLU A 89 26.03 -13.73 -9.54
CA GLU A 89 25.18 -12.78 -8.81
C GLU A 89 24.15 -12.13 -9.74
N TRP A 90 24.61 -11.68 -10.92
CA TRP A 90 23.78 -11.05 -11.93
C TRP A 90 22.70 -12.00 -12.45
N GLY A 91 23.06 -13.23 -12.84
CA GLY A 91 22.11 -14.23 -13.32
C GLY A 91 21.08 -14.62 -12.25
N TYR A 92 21.53 -14.80 -11.00
CA TYR A 92 20.64 -15.10 -9.88
C TYR A 92 19.62 -13.97 -9.62
N LEU A 93 20.09 -12.72 -9.59
CA LEU A 93 19.25 -11.55 -9.35
C LEU A 93 18.28 -11.31 -10.51
N LEU A 94 18.71 -11.51 -11.75
CA LEU A 94 17.87 -11.41 -12.94
C LEU A 94 16.72 -12.42 -12.92
N ALA A 95 16.99 -13.66 -12.49
CA ALA A 95 15.98 -14.71 -12.40
C ALA A 95 14.99 -14.50 -11.23
N ARG A 96 15.45 -13.86 -10.14
CA ARG A 96 14.67 -13.70 -8.91
C ARG A 96 13.88 -12.40 -8.84
N LEU A 97 14.49 -11.27 -9.20
CA LEU A 97 13.90 -9.95 -8.98
C LEU A 97 12.84 -9.61 -10.05
N PRO A 98 11.79 -8.84 -9.70
CA PRO A 98 10.85 -8.34 -10.68
C PRO A 98 11.53 -7.48 -11.75
N LYS A 99 10.97 -7.46 -12.96
CA LYS A 99 11.42 -6.56 -14.04
C LYS A 99 11.44 -5.12 -13.55
N GLY A 100 12.53 -4.39 -13.84
CA GLY A 100 12.72 -3.01 -13.39
C GLY A 100 13.23 -2.82 -11.96
N SER A 101 13.50 -3.90 -11.22
CA SER A 101 14.12 -3.85 -9.89
C SER A 101 15.65 -3.93 -9.92
N MET A 102 16.23 -4.04 -11.10
CA MET A 102 17.68 -4.13 -11.33
C MET A 102 18.14 -3.03 -12.27
N MET A 103 19.23 -2.35 -11.90
CA MET A 103 19.95 -1.39 -12.73
C MET A 103 21.33 -1.96 -13.05
N VAL A 104 21.71 -1.98 -14.32
CA VAL A 104 23.05 -2.38 -14.76
C VAL A 104 23.85 -1.12 -15.10
N VAL A 105 25.03 -0.97 -14.51
CA VAL A 105 25.95 0.13 -14.79
C VAL A 105 27.19 -0.43 -15.46
N LEU A 106 27.46 0.00 -16.68
CA LEU A 106 28.62 -0.39 -17.46
C LEU A 106 29.77 0.58 -17.17
N ILE A 107 30.87 0.06 -16.65
CA ILE A 107 32.05 0.83 -16.26
C ILE A 107 33.18 0.48 -17.22
N ASP A 108 33.62 1.47 -17.99
CA ASP A 108 34.69 1.32 -19.00
C ASP A 108 34.43 0.12 -19.95
N THR A 109 33.14 -0.16 -20.18
CA THR A 109 32.65 -1.36 -20.88
C THR A 109 31.57 -0.92 -21.87
N PRO A 110 31.72 -1.22 -23.17
CA PRO A 110 30.75 -0.84 -24.19
C PRO A 110 29.51 -1.74 -24.10
N ARG A 111 28.33 -1.22 -24.50
CA ARG A 111 27.05 -1.96 -24.35
C ARG A 111 27.02 -3.24 -25.17
N GLU A 112 27.66 -3.23 -26.32
CA GLU A 112 27.75 -4.34 -27.27
C GLU A 112 28.49 -5.55 -26.69
N SER A 113 29.28 -5.34 -25.62
CA SER A 113 30.01 -6.41 -24.94
C SER A 113 29.17 -7.22 -23.94
N VAL A 114 27.95 -6.77 -23.65
CA VAL A 114 27.02 -7.41 -22.71
C VAL A 114 25.94 -8.12 -23.50
N ALA A 115 25.70 -9.40 -23.21
CA ALA A 115 24.60 -10.15 -23.82
C ALA A 115 23.26 -9.44 -23.56
N THR A 116 22.38 -9.40 -24.56
CA THR A 116 21.07 -8.73 -24.50
C THR A 116 20.24 -9.17 -23.31
N ASP A 117 20.30 -10.45 -22.97
CA ASP A 117 19.55 -11.03 -21.84
C ASP A 117 20.04 -10.50 -20.49
N LEU A 118 21.32 -10.13 -20.39
CA LEU A 118 21.94 -9.60 -19.18
C LEU A 118 21.79 -8.09 -19.04
N GLN A 119 21.71 -7.35 -20.17
CA GLN A 119 21.48 -5.90 -20.15
C GLN A 119 20.24 -5.52 -19.31
N GLY A 120 19.28 -6.44 -19.17
CA GLY A 120 18.06 -6.22 -18.42
C GLY A 120 17.21 -5.10 -19.03
N SER A 121 16.24 -4.59 -18.29
CA SER A 121 15.41 -3.48 -18.77
C SER A 121 16.10 -2.11 -18.63
N PHE A 122 17.17 -2.02 -17.84
CA PHE A 122 17.85 -0.76 -17.48
C PHE A 122 19.37 -0.96 -17.45
N SER A 123 20.05 -0.53 -18.50
CA SER A 123 21.52 -0.49 -18.54
C SER A 123 22.01 0.91 -18.89
N GLU A 124 22.94 1.42 -18.09
CA GLU A 124 23.50 2.76 -18.20
C GLU A 124 25.02 2.70 -18.37
N ILE A 125 25.57 3.50 -19.28
CA ILE A 125 27.03 3.62 -19.44
C ILE A 125 27.49 4.78 -18.58
N ILE A 126 28.52 4.55 -17.76
CA ILE A 126 29.05 5.61 -16.91
C ILE A 126 29.74 6.68 -17.78
N PRO A 127 29.53 7.98 -17.51
CA PRO A 127 30.19 9.04 -18.26
C PRO A 127 31.72 8.99 -18.08
N ASN A 128 32.45 9.03 -19.19
CA ASN A 128 33.93 8.94 -19.22
C ASN A 128 34.64 10.12 -18.52
N ASN A 129 33.94 11.23 -18.29
CA ASN A 129 34.50 12.41 -17.63
C ASN A 129 34.54 12.29 -16.09
N LEU A 130 33.93 11.26 -15.50
CA LEU A 130 33.96 11.01 -14.06
C LEU A 130 35.23 10.23 -13.69
N GLN A 131 36.17 10.89 -13.01
CA GLN A 131 37.53 10.35 -12.80
C GLN A 131 37.64 9.52 -11.52
N ASN A 132 36.90 9.88 -10.46
CA ASN A 132 37.03 9.25 -9.14
C ASN A 132 35.78 8.46 -8.71
N ASN A 133 35.96 7.51 -7.79
CA ASN A 133 34.88 6.66 -7.27
C ASN A 133 33.74 7.46 -6.62
N THR A 134 34.03 8.61 -6.00
CA THR A 134 33.03 9.45 -5.34
C THR A 134 32.07 10.10 -6.35
N GLU A 135 32.59 10.63 -7.44
CA GLU A 135 31.80 11.21 -8.54
C GLU A 135 30.96 10.14 -9.23
N LYS A 136 31.59 9.00 -9.56
CA LYS A 136 30.92 7.83 -10.12
C LYS A 136 29.77 7.37 -9.21
N ALA A 137 30.01 7.24 -7.90
CA ALA A 137 28.99 6.84 -6.94
C ALA A 137 27.82 7.84 -6.81
N LYS A 138 28.11 9.15 -6.81
CA LYS A 138 27.07 10.20 -6.80
C LYS A 138 26.20 10.14 -8.05
N TRP A 139 26.81 9.92 -9.22
CA TRP A 139 26.09 9.78 -10.48
C TRP A 139 25.21 8.52 -10.49
N ILE A 140 25.77 7.36 -10.15
CA ILE A 140 25.05 6.08 -10.09
C ILE A 140 23.86 6.15 -9.13
N SER A 141 24.10 6.63 -7.90
CA SER A 141 23.03 6.75 -6.90
C SER A 141 21.98 7.79 -7.27
N LYS A 142 22.30 8.79 -8.11
CA LYS A 142 21.33 9.74 -8.65
C LYS A 142 20.47 9.08 -9.72
N LYS A 143 21.10 8.48 -10.73
CA LYS A 143 20.42 7.74 -11.78
C LYS A 143 19.50 6.66 -11.23
N TYR A 144 19.97 5.88 -10.25
CA TYR A 144 19.16 4.87 -9.59
C TYR A 144 17.86 5.43 -8.98
N ILE A 145 17.91 6.60 -8.33
CA ILE A 145 16.73 7.21 -7.71
C ILE A 145 15.81 7.83 -8.76
N ASP A 146 16.39 8.52 -9.73
CA ASP A 146 15.64 9.28 -10.75
C ASP A 146 14.91 8.33 -11.73
N GLU A 147 15.50 7.19 -12.06
CA GLU A 147 15.00 6.26 -13.09
C GLU A 147 14.41 4.97 -12.50
N LYS A 148 14.38 4.86 -11.18
CA LYS A 148 13.76 3.73 -10.50
C LYS A 148 12.29 3.62 -10.92
N LEU A 149 11.95 2.50 -11.56
CA LEU A 149 10.54 2.19 -11.80
C LEU A 149 9.83 1.91 -10.50
N HIS A 150 8.65 2.49 -10.32
CA HIS A 150 7.77 2.15 -9.21
C HIS A 150 6.78 1.07 -9.66
N ASP A 151 6.44 0.15 -8.75
CA ASP A 151 5.39 -0.82 -9.02
C ASP A 151 4.07 -0.09 -9.25
N ARG A 152 3.38 -0.47 -10.33
CA ARG A 152 2.00 -0.05 -10.55
C ARG A 152 1.15 -0.64 -9.42
N PHE A 153 0.44 0.24 -8.73
CA PHE A 153 -0.39 -0.14 -7.60
C PHE A 153 -1.77 0.50 -7.77
N SER A 154 -2.80 -0.34 -7.75
CA SER A 154 -4.20 0.08 -7.78
C SER A 154 -4.89 -0.45 -6.52
N PRO A 155 -5.32 0.42 -5.59
CA PRO A 155 -6.18 0.03 -4.47
C PRO A 155 -7.43 -0.74 -4.89
N PHE A 156 -8.03 -0.38 -6.03
CA PHE A 156 -9.22 -1.03 -6.56
C PHE A 156 -8.96 -2.50 -6.91
N ASP A 157 -7.82 -2.80 -7.53
CA ASP A 157 -7.42 -4.17 -7.88
C ASP A 157 -7.22 -5.07 -6.66
N VAL A 158 -7.01 -4.52 -5.46
CA VAL A 158 -6.83 -5.30 -4.23
C VAL A 158 -8.11 -6.06 -3.86
N LEU A 159 -9.28 -5.43 -4.04
CA LEU A 159 -10.57 -6.09 -3.85
C LEU A 159 -10.83 -7.10 -4.98
N TYR A 160 -10.49 -6.74 -6.21
CA TYR A 160 -10.70 -7.57 -7.38
C TYR A 160 -9.85 -8.86 -7.35
N ASN A 161 -8.62 -8.78 -6.86
CA ASN A 161 -7.63 -9.86 -6.86
C ASN A 161 -7.26 -10.33 -5.45
N TRP A 162 -8.21 -10.33 -4.50
CA TRP A 162 -7.92 -10.58 -3.09
C TRP A 162 -7.15 -11.90 -2.85
N SER A 163 -7.51 -12.99 -3.52
CA SER A 163 -6.81 -14.28 -3.42
C SER A 163 -5.34 -14.21 -3.82
N SER A 164 -5.02 -13.48 -4.90
CA SER A 164 -3.65 -13.25 -5.35
C SER A 164 -2.88 -12.37 -4.37
N VAL A 165 -3.54 -11.37 -3.77
CA VAL A 165 -2.95 -10.51 -2.73
C VAL A 165 -2.61 -11.31 -1.48
N LYS A 166 -3.48 -12.23 -1.06
CA LYS A 166 -3.18 -13.13 0.08
C LYS A 166 -1.98 -14.02 -0.20
N SER A 167 -1.94 -14.62 -1.39
CA SER A 167 -0.80 -15.44 -1.83
C SER A 167 0.50 -14.62 -1.83
N PHE A 168 0.44 -13.38 -2.32
CA PHE A 168 1.57 -12.46 -2.25
C PHE A 168 2.04 -12.22 -0.81
N PHE A 169 1.14 -11.91 0.13
CA PHE A 169 1.55 -11.69 1.53
C PHE A 169 2.23 -12.92 2.13
N GLU A 170 1.66 -14.10 1.92
CA GLU A 170 2.25 -15.34 2.39
C GLU A 170 3.61 -15.58 1.75
N ASP A 171 3.75 -15.37 0.44
CA ASP A 171 5.02 -15.55 -0.24
C ASP A 171 6.13 -14.62 0.27
N GLN A 172 5.76 -13.38 0.57
CA GLN A 172 6.67 -12.38 1.12
C GLN A 172 7.12 -12.74 2.54
N LEU A 173 6.18 -13.12 3.41
CA LEU A 173 6.48 -13.43 4.81
C LEU A 173 7.10 -14.81 5.01
N ASN A 174 6.85 -15.76 4.11
CA ASN A 174 7.49 -17.07 4.10
C ASN A 174 8.87 -17.04 3.41
N GLY A 175 9.20 -15.94 2.73
CA GLY A 175 10.47 -15.79 2.01
C GLY A 175 10.57 -16.62 0.72
N SER A 176 9.45 -17.20 0.25
CA SER A 176 9.37 -17.89 -1.04
C SER A 176 9.44 -16.89 -2.21
N GLY A 177 8.90 -15.68 -2.03
CA GLY A 177 8.97 -14.59 -3.01
C GLY A 177 10.24 -13.74 -2.95
N ALA A 178 10.45 -12.93 -3.99
CA ALA A 178 11.42 -11.84 -3.96
C ALA A 178 10.85 -10.67 -3.11
N PRO A 179 11.59 -10.13 -2.13
CA PRO A 179 11.08 -9.05 -1.27
C PRO A 179 10.62 -7.84 -2.09
N ASN A 180 9.39 -7.38 -1.86
CA ASN A 180 8.84 -6.17 -2.44
C ASN A 180 8.17 -5.28 -1.38
N PRO A 181 8.97 -4.58 -0.55
CA PRO A 181 8.45 -3.80 0.57
C PRO A 181 7.59 -2.60 0.15
N GLU A 182 7.85 -2.00 -1.00
CA GLU A 182 7.06 -0.87 -1.50
C GLU A 182 5.63 -1.31 -1.84
N HIS A 183 5.50 -2.38 -2.64
CA HIS A 183 4.19 -2.92 -2.98
C HIS A 183 3.48 -3.50 -1.75
N PHE A 184 4.22 -4.22 -0.89
CA PHE A 184 3.71 -4.78 0.35
C PHE A 184 3.10 -3.71 1.26
N LYS A 185 3.80 -2.60 1.49
CA LYS A 185 3.30 -1.49 2.32
C LYS A 185 1.98 -0.92 1.80
N LYS A 186 1.85 -0.76 0.48
CA LYS A 186 0.63 -0.22 -0.14
C LYS A 186 -0.54 -1.20 -0.06
N LEU A 187 -0.27 -2.49 -0.32
CA LEU A 187 -1.24 -3.57 -0.14
C LEU A 187 -1.69 -3.68 1.32
N LEU A 188 -0.77 -3.62 2.28
CA LEU A 188 -1.05 -3.81 3.71
C LEU A 188 -2.17 -2.88 4.20
N VAL A 189 -2.13 -1.61 3.79
CA VAL A 189 -3.12 -0.62 4.21
C VAL A 189 -4.43 -0.73 3.42
N SER A 190 -4.35 -1.13 2.15
CA SER A 190 -5.52 -1.20 1.25
C SER A 190 -6.33 -2.48 1.42
N SER A 191 -5.69 -3.53 1.94
CA SER A 191 -6.29 -4.86 2.18
C SER A 191 -7.37 -4.88 3.25
N PHE A 192 -7.50 -3.81 4.04
CA PHE A 192 -8.60 -3.67 5.00
C PHE A 192 -9.96 -3.53 4.32
N ILE A 193 -10.03 -3.00 3.10
CA ILE A 193 -11.29 -2.92 2.34
C ILE A 193 -11.82 -4.33 2.04
N PRO A 194 -11.09 -5.21 1.31
CA PRO A 194 -11.54 -6.57 1.08
C PRO A 194 -11.69 -7.38 2.37
N SER A 195 -10.82 -7.21 3.36
CA SER A 195 -10.92 -7.99 4.60
C SER A 195 -12.23 -7.71 5.36
N ILE A 196 -12.73 -6.47 5.32
CA ILE A 196 -14.03 -6.14 5.91
C ILE A 196 -15.17 -6.75 5.08
N TYR A 197 -15.16 -6.57 3.75
CA TYR A 197 -16.27 -7.05 2.91
C TYR A 197 -16.36 -8.57 2.79
N LEU A 198 -15.22 -9.25 2.92
CA LEU A 198 -15.12 -10.70 2.81
C LEU A 198 -15.04 -11.39 4.18
N ASN A 199 -15.22 -10.64 5.28
CA ASN A 199 -15.10 -11.13 6.67
C ASN A 199 -13.77 -11.86 6.94
N ASP A 200 -12.67 -11.34 6.40
CA ASP A 200 -11.32 -11.93 6.43
C ASP A 200 -10.35 -11.06 7.25
N LEU A 201 -10.86 -10.39 8.31
CA LEU A 201 -10.05 -9.51 9.16
C LEU A 201 -8.98 -10.28 9.95
N GLU A 202 -9.26 -11.54 10.29
CA GLU A 202 -8.31 -12.43 10.97
C GLU A 202 -7.04 -12.66 10.14
N PHE A 203 -7.17 -12.77 8.81
CA PHE A 203 -6.01 -12.82 7.93
C PHE A 203 -5.12 -11.59 8.11
N MET A 204 -5.70 -10.39 8.09
CA MET A 204 -4.93 -9.15 8.28
C MET A 204 -4.28 -9.06 9.66
N GLU A 205 -4.94 -9.56 10.70
CA GLU A 205 -4.36 -9.68 12.03
C GLU A 205 -3.11 -10.58 12.05
N ASN A 206 -3.19 -11.74 11.41
CA ASN A 206 -2.06 -12.67 11.30
C ASN A 206 -0.88 -12.04 10.54
N ILE A 207 -1.15 -11.34 9.44
CA ILE A 207 -0.13 -10.60 8.68
C ILE A 207 0.54 -9.53 9.56
N ILE A 208 -0.23 -8.73 10.29
CA ILE A 208 0.29 -7.67 11.16
C ILE A 208 1.11 -8.24 12.31
N LYS A 209 0.66 -9.35 12.92
CA LYS A 209 1.40 -10.06 13.97
C LYS A 209 2.80 -10.44 13.49
N ARG A 210 2.90 -11.11 12.33
CA ARG A 210 4.18 -11.53 11.73
C ARG A 210 5.09 -10.34 11.40
N ILE A 211 4.52 -9.23 10.92
CA ILE A 211 5.30 -8.00 10.65
C ILE A 211 5.86 -7.39 11.95
N ASN A 212 5.06 -7.44 13.03
CA ASN A 212 5.41 -6.88 14.33
C ASN A 212 6.49 -7.70 15.05
N GLU A 213 6.68 -8.97 14.70
CA GLU A 213 7.75 -9.83 15.23
C GLU A 213 9.15 -9.32 14.86
N ASN A 214 9.28 -8.50 13.81
CA ASN A 214 10.57 -7.93 13.39
C ASN A 214 10.78 -6.49 13.91
N PRO A 215 11.73 -6.26 14.84
CA PRO A 215 12.02 -4.92 15.38
C PRO A 215 12.42 -3.88 14.34
N ALA A 216 13.00 -4.30 13.20
CA ALA A 216 13.39 -3.40 12.12
C ALA A 216 12.18 -2.66 11.50
N ASN A 217 10.97 -3.17 11.72
CA ASN A 217 9.73 -2.59 11.20
C ASN A 217 9.10 -1.55 12.15
N ILE A 218 9.62 -1.34 13.37
CA ILE A 218 8.98 -0.52 14.41
C ILE A 218 8.65 0.90 13.91
N GLY A 219 9.59 1.54 13.21
CA GLY A 219 9.43 2.91 12.70
C GLY A 219 8.64 3.04 11.38
N SER A 220 8.13 1.94 10.81
CA SER A 220 7.40 1.99 9.54
C SER A 220 6.02 2.64 9.72
N LYS A 221 5.78 3.76 9.00
CA LYS A 221 4.48 4.45 9.01
C LYS A 221 3.34 3.55 8.52
N SER A 222 3.58 2.71 7.51
CA SER A 222 2.56 1.77 7.01
C SER A 222 2.22 0.70 8.04
N ARG A 223 3.19 0.24 8.84
CA ARG A 223 2.94 -0.69 9.97
C ARG A 223 2.10 -0.02 11.06
N ILE A 224 2.48 1.19 11.47
CA ILE A 224 1.73 1.96 12.49
C ILE A 224 0.30 2.20 12.02
N LEU A 225 0.14 2.62 10.76
CA LEU A 225 -1.17 2.86 10.15
C LEU A 225 -2.00 1.57 10.12
N ALA A 226 -1.43 0.45 9.68
CA ALA A 226 -2.14 -0.84 9.61
C ALA A 226 -2.57 -1.34 11.00
N ASN A 227 -1.73 -1.22 12.03
CA ASN A 227 -2.13 -1.53 13.41
C ASN A 227 -3.30 -0.65 13.87
N GLY A 228 -3.23 0.67 13.61
CA GLY A 228 -4.31 1.59 13.93
C GLY A 228 -5.63 1.23 13.23
N ILE A 229 -5.59 0.90 11.93
CA ILE A 229 -6.77 0.47 11.17
C ILE A 229 -7.33 -0.84 11.76
N LEU A 230 -6.48 -1.82 12.07
CA LEU A 230 -6.93 -3.08 12.69
C LEU A 230 -7.66 -2.82 14.02
N SER A 231 -7.07 -2.00 14.90
CA SER A 231 -7.68 -1.63 16.18
C SER A 231 -9.02 -0.91 15.97
N TYR A 232 -9.08 0.03 15.02
CA TYR A 232 -10.33 0.70 14.65
C TYR A 232 -11.38 -0.29 14.15
N CYS A 233 -11.01 -1.17 13.21
CA CYS A 233 -11.92 -2.15 12.63
C CYS A 233 -12.47 -3.07 13.72
N LYS A 234 -11.62 -3.62 14.59
CA LYS A 234 -12.07 -4.46 15.72
C LYS A 234 -13.02 -3.72 16.65
N ALA A 235 -12.70 -2.50 17.05
CA ALA A 235 -13.57 -1.69 17.90
C ALA A 235 -14.93 -1.40 17.24
N ALA A 236 -14.91 -1.11 15.93
CA ALA A 236 -16.09 -0.76 15.15
C ALA A 236 -16.95 -1.96 14.71
N THR A 237 -16.38 -3.16 14.55
CA THR A 237 -17.12 -4.38 14.16
C THR A 237 -17.62 -5.20 15.34
N LEU A 238 -16.93 -5.18 16.48
CA LEU A 238 -17.36 -5.90 17.69
C LEU A 238 -18.57 -5.25 18.37
N ASN A 239 -18.84 -3.96 18.09
CA ASN A 239 -19.87 -3.21 18.77
C ASN A 239 -20.61 -2.30 17.79
N ASP A 240 -21.91 -2.56 17.57
CA ASP A 240 -22.82 -1.57 16.97
C ASP A 240 -22.96 -0.30 17.85
N ASP A 241 -22.44 -0.36 19.09
CA ASP A 241 -22.38 0.73 20.05
C ASP A 241 -21.10 1.58 19.88
N PRO A 242 -21.21 2.86 19.45
CA PRO A 242 -20.08 3.78 19.39
C PRO A 242 -19.34 3.96 20.72
N ALA A 243 -19.97 3.66 21.87
CA ALA A 243 -19.40 3.82 23.20
C ALA A 243 -18.37 2.76 23.60
N LYS A 244 -18.20 1.70 22.79
CA LYS A 244 -17.29 0.59 23.10
C LYS A 244 -16.05 0.63 22.19
N GLY A 245 -15.06 1.42 22.60
CA GLY A 245 -13.74 1.48 21.98
C GLY A 245 -12.95 2.70 22.47
N ASP A 246 -11.65 2.52 22.74
CA ASP A 246 -10.76 3.63 23.08
C ASP A 246 -10.27 4.34 21.80
N TYR A 247 -11.19 5.08 21.18
CA TYR A 247 -10.88 5.83 19.95
C TYR A 247 -9.87 6.96 20.20
N ASP A 248 -9.71 7.40 21.44
CA ASP A 248 -8.71 8.38 21.85
C ASP A 248 -7.30 7.80 21.83
N GLU A 249 -7.12 6.54 22.23
CA GLU A 249 -5.85 5.83 22.06
C GLU A 249 -5.58 5.52 20.58
N ILE A 250 -6.57 4.97 19.87
CA ILE A 250 -6.42 4.53 18.47
C ILE A 250 -5.97 5.70 17.57
N LYS A 251 -6.48 6.91 17.81
CA LYS A 251 -6.16 8.08 16.97
C LYS A 251 -4.67 8.47 16.99
N HIS A 252 -3.91 8.11 18.03
CA HIS A 252 -2.47 8.38 18.08
C HIS A 252 -1.72 7.74 16.89
N SER A 253 -2.14 6.54 16.47
CA SER A 253 -1.56 5.87 15.29
C SER A 253 -1.77 6.68 14.01
N PHE A 254 -2.93 7.34 13.88
CA PHE A 254 -3.27 8.14 12.72
C PHE A 254 -2.60 9.51 12.73
N SER A 255 -2.46 10.13 13.92
CA SER A 255 -1.72 11.40 14.07
C SER A 255 -0.25 11.25 13.67
N ASN A 256 0.38 10.14 14.11
CA ASN A 256 1.77 9.84 13.77
C ASN A 256 1.99 9.64 12.26
N THR A 257 0.96 9.13 11.56
CA THR A 257 1.07 8.75 10.15
C THR A 257 0.55 9.82 9.19
N SER A 258 -0.24 10.80 9.67
CA SER A 258 -0.74 11.92 8.87
C SER A 258 0.35 12.87 8.37
N ASN A 259 1.56 12.80 8.93
CA ASN A 259 2.75 13.54 8.47
C ASN A 259 3.64 12.70 7.55
N SER A 260 3.13 11.61 6.93
CA SER A 260 3.88 10.83 5.93
C SER A 260 4.29 11.70 4.73
N HIS A 261 5.40 11.39 4.07
CA HIS A 261 5.74 12.01 2.77
C HIS A 261 4.89 11.43 1.63
N ASP A 262 4.35 10.23 1.82
CA ASP A 262 3.45 9.58 0.86
C ASP A 262 2.00 10.13 1.00
N PRO A 263 1.45 10.80 -0.04
CA PRO A 263 0.08 11.32 -0.03
C PRO A 263 -0.98 10.25 0.21
N TYR A 264 -0.79 9.03 -0.29
CA TYR A 264 -1.74 7.93 -0.10
C TYR A 264 -1.82 7.52 1.38
N VAL A 265 -0.67 7.39 2.04
CA VAL A 265 -0.60 7.09 3.48
C VAL A 265 -1.23 8.23 4.29
N ARG A 266 -0.97 9.49 3.93
CA ARG A 266 -1.59 10.64 4.59
C ARG A 266 -3.11 10.62 4.45
N ALA A 267 -3.62 10.37 3.24
CA ALA A 267 -5.04 10.35 2.95
C ALA A 267 -5.78 9.31 3.80
N ILE A 268 -5.24 8.08 3.86
CA ILE A 268 -5.83 7.01 4.69
C ILE A 268 -5.76 7.37 6.18
N ALA A 269 -4.61 7.85 6.66
CA ALA A 269 -4.46 8.24 8.06
C ALA A 269 -5.46 9.34 8.45
N ARG A 270 -5.63 10.37 7.61
CA ARG A 270 -6.60 11.45 7.82
C ARG A 270 -8.04 10.95 7.80
N ASN A 271 -8.38 10.05 6.88
CA ASN A 271 -9.70 9.43 6.83
C ASN A 271 -10.02 8.67 8.13
N TYR A 272 -9.10 7.82 8.60
CA TYR A 272 -9.34 7.08 9.85
C TYR A 272 -9.27 7.96 11.10
N MET A 273 -8.47 9.03 11.10
CA MET A 273 -8.50 10.04 12.16
C MET A 273 -9.89 10.69 12.27
N GLY A 274 -10.47 11.13 11.15
CA GLY A 274 -11.83 11.66 11.12
C GLY A 274 -12.86 10.65 11.65
N LYS A 275 -12.72 9.37 11.28
CA LYS A 275 -13.58 8.30 11.79
C LYS A 275 -13.47 8.10 13.31
N CYS A 276 -12.26 8.17 13.88
CA CYS A 276 -12.09 8.13 15.34
C CYS A 276 -12.75 9.33 16.01
N LEU A 277 -12.52 10.53 15.49
CA LEU A 277 -13.11 11.76 16.02
C LEU A 277 -14.64 11.72 16.03
N VAL A 278 -15.27 11.22 14.96
CA VAL A 278 -16.73 11.01 14.91
C VAL A 278 -17.17 10.04 16.01
N ARG A 279 -16.46 8.92 16.21
CA ARG A 279 -16.82 7.95 17.25
C ARG A 279 -16.65 8.54 18.66
N THR A 280 -15.56 9.26 18.94
CA THR A 280 -15.36 9.98 20.20
C THR A 280 -16.45 11.05 20.40
N ALA A 281 -16.86 11.76 19.34
CA ALA A 281 -17.90 12.78 19.43
C ALA A 281 -19.27 12.21 19.84
N LEU A 282 -19.56 10.97 19.46
CA LEU A 282 -20.80 10.27 19.86
C LEU A 282 -20.80 9.84 21.33
N GLN A 283 -19.68 9.92 22.04
CA GLN A 283 -19.53 9.52 23.44
C GLN A 283 -19.56 10.70 24.43
N VAL A 284 -19.52 11.95 23.93
CA VAL A 284 -19.39 13.16 24.76
C VAL A 284 -20.62 14.04 24.72
N ALA A 285 -20.71 14.97 25.68
CA ALA A 285 -21.77 15.98 25.73
C ALA A 285 -21.75 16.92 24.51
N ASP A 286 -22.90 17.55 24.21
CA ASP A 286 -23.15 18.28 22.97
C ASP A 286 -22.15 19.40 22.65
N SER A 287 -21.64 20.12 23.66
CA SER A 287 -20.68 21.21 23.45
C SER A 287 -19.36 20.70 22.85
N LYS A 288 -18.83 19.59 23.39
CA LYS A 288 -17.60 18.96 22.91
C LYS A 288 -17.83 18.11 21.66
N LYS A 289 -19.05 17.60 21.47
CA LYS A 289 -19.45 16.86 20.28
C LYS A 289 -19.31 17.69 19.01
N LYS A 290 -19.83 18.92 18.98
CA LYS A 290 -19.75 19.79 17.80
C LYS A 290 -18.30 20.13 17.42
N GLU A 291 -17.46 20.40 18.40
CA GLU A 291 -16.02 20.66 18.20
C GLU A 291 -15.32 19.46 17.55
N LEU A 292 -15.50 18.26 18.12
CA LEU A 292 -14.90 17.03 17.58
C LEU A 292 -15.39 16.69 16.17
N LEU A 293 -16.68 16.91 15.88
CA LEU A 293 -17.22 16.74 14.54
C LEU A 293 -16.65 17.76 13.55
N GLY A 294 -16.42 19.01 13.98
CA GLY A 294 -15.73 20.03 13.18
C GLY A 294 -14.33 19.58 12.78
N PHE A 295 -13.53 19.11 13.74
CA PHE A 295 -12.21 18.53 13.45
C PHE A 295 -12.30 17.31 12.54
N ALA A 296 -13.31 16.45 12.72
CA ALA A 296 -13.49 15.29 11.86
C ALA A 296 -13.70 15.70 10.39
N VAL A 297 -14.52 16.73 10.12
CA VAL A 297 -14.72 17.28 8.77
C VAL A 297 -13.42 17.77 8.17
N GLU A 298 -12.61 18.55 8.91
CA GLU A 298 -11.31 19.04 8.42
C GLU A 298 -10.40 17.88 8.00
N HIS A 299 -10.36 16.83 8.82
CA HIS A 299 -9.60 15.62 8.50
C HIS A 299 -10.11 14.90 7.25
N PHE A 300 -11.43 14.80 7.05
CA PHE A 300 -11.98 14.18 5.85
C PHE A 300 -11.76 15.01 4.59
N ILE A 301 -11.91 16.34 4.65
CA ILE A 301 -11.60 17.24 3.53
C ILE A 301 -10.13 17.13 3.14
N GLU A 302 -9.23 17.12 4.13
CA GLU A 302 -7.81 16.92 3.85
C GLU A 302 -7.54 15.53 3.28
N ALA A 303 -8.21 14.48 3.76
CA ALA A 303 -8.09 13.14 3.17
C ALA A 303 -8.50 13.13 1.68
N LYS A 304 -9.62 13.77 1.34
CA LYS A 304 -10.10 13.94 -0.04
C LYS A 304 -9.03 14.59 -0.91
N ASN A 305 -8.51 15.74 -0.50
CA ASN A 305 -7.47 16.48 -1.22
C ASN A 305 -6.19 15.65 -1.41
N GLN A 306 -5.82 14.84 -0.42
CA GLN A 306 -4.63 13.99 -0.49
C GLN A 306 -4.83 12.79 -1.42
N PHE A 307 -6.03 12.20 -1.48
CA PHE A 307 -6.34 11.15 -2.47
C PHE A 307 -6.23 11.68 -3.91
N GLU A 308 -6.72 12.88 -4.19
CA GLU A 308 -6.60 13.52 -5.51
C GLU A 308 -5.13 13.78 -5.90
N ARG A 309 -4.24 14.00 -4.92
CA ARG A 309 -2.80 14.19 -5.12
C ARG A 309 -1.98 12.90 -5.09
N ALA A 310 -2.59 11.75 -4.82
CA ALA A 310 -1.88 10.49 -4.62
C ALA A 310 -1.49 9.77 -5.93
N GLY A 311 -1.88 10.31 -7.09
CA GLY A 311 -1.56 9.70 -8.39
C GLY A 311 -2.21 8.34 -8.59
N LEU A 312 -3.40 8.13 -8.01
CA LEU A 312 -4.17 6.90 -8.15
C LEU A 312 -4.77 6.78 -9.56
N ASP A 313 -4.99 5.55 -10.00
CA ASP A 313 -5.86 5.31 -11.15
C ASP A 313 -7.30 5.79 -10.86
N ARG A 314 -8.07 6.00 -11.92
CA ARG A 314 -9.40 6.58 -11.84
C ARG A 314 -10.34 5.78 -10.94
N GLN A 315 -10.35 4.45 -11.07
CA GLN A 315 -11.22 3.57 -10.30
C GLN A 315 -10.88 3.62 -8.81
N SER A 316 -9.59 3.59 -8.48
CA SER A 316 -9.11 3.72 -7.09
C SER A 316 -9.42 5.08 -6.49
N LEU A 317 -9.31 6.16 -7.28
CA LEU A 317 -9.66 7.50 -6.84
C LEU A 317 -11.15 7.59 -6.54
N GLU A 318 -12.01 7.19 -7.46
CA GLU A 318 -13.47 7.18 -7.27
C GLU A 318 -13.88 6.32 -6.07
N MET A 319 -13.24 5.16 -5.90
CA MET A 319 -13.43 4.30 -4.72
C MET A 319 -13.17 5.06 -3.42
N TRP A 320 -11.99 5.67 -3.27
CA TRP A 320 -11.66 6.39 -2.05
C TRP A 320 -12.51 7.65 -1.84
N LEU A 321 -12.79 8.41 -2.90
CA LEU A 321 -13.66 9.56 -2.84
C LEU A 321 -15.08 9.17 -2.40
N SER A 322 -15.59 8.01 -2.82
CA SER A 322 -16.90 7.53 -2.36
C SER A 322 -16.96 7.26 -0.85
N TYR A 323 -15.90 6.71 -0.26
CA TYR A 323 -15.82 6.47 1.18
C TYR A 323 -15.68 7.77 1.97
N VAL A 324 -14.83 8.69 1.50
CA VAL A 324 -14.57 9.96 2.18
C VAL A 324 -15.78 10.87 2.08
N ASN A 325 -16.38 11.04 0.91
CA ASN A 325 -17.56 11.89 0.72
C ASN A 325 -18.74 11.42 1.58
N ARG A 326 -18.96 10.10 1.68
CA ARG A 326 -19.96 9.55 2.59
C ARG A 326 -19.66 9.89 4.05
N SER A 327 -18.38 9.83 4.45
CA SER A 327 -17.98 10.17 5.82
C SER A 327 -18.17 11.66 6.11
N ILE A 328 -17.86 12.54 5.15
CA ILE A 328 -18.13 13.99 5.23
C ILE A 328 -19.63 14.23 5.37
N SER A 329 -20.43 13.65 4.47
CA SER A 329 -21.89 13.78 4.47
C SER A 329 -22.50 13.43 5.83
N LYS A 330 -22.19 12.25 6.38
CA LYS A 330 -22.69 11.83 7.70
C LYS A 330 -22.21 12.73 8.83
N THR A 331 -21.01 13.30 8.73
CA THR A 331 -20.49 14.21 9.75
C THR A 331 -21.24 15.55 9.71
N TYR A 332 -21.51 16.10 8.52
CA TYR A 332 -22.33 17.29 8.36
C TYR A 332 -23.79 17.08 8.79
N TYR A 333 -24.35 15.89 8.56
CA TYR A 333 -25.68 15.54 9.08
C TYR A 333 -25.72 15.65 10.61
N ASN A 334 -24.70 15.10 11.30
CA ASN A 334 -24.58 15.19 12.76
C ASN A 334 -24.32 16.63 13.27
N LEU A 335 -23.84 17.53 12.41
CA LEU A 335 -23.69 18.96 12.67
C LEU A 335 -24.94 19.78 12.30
N SER A 336 -25.98 19.14 11.76
CA SER A 336 -27.20 19.77 11.25
C SER A 336 -26.98 20.69 10.04
N TYR A 337 -25.89 20.49 9.29
CA TYR A 337 -25.64 21.17 8.01
C TYR A 337 -26.21 20.33 6.86
N LEU A 338 -27.54 20.34 6.71
CA LEU A 338 -28.25 19.42 5.81
C LEU A 338 -27.91 19.62 4.32
N GLU A 339 -27.75 20.86 3.87
CA GLU A 339 -27.40 21.18 2.48
C GLU A 339 -26.06 20.55 2.08
N LEU A 340 -25.00 20.88 2.82
CA LEU A 340 -23.67 20.28 2.64
C LEU A 340 -23.71 18.76 2.82
N SER A 341 -24.49 18.26 3.78
CA SER A 341 -24.65 16.82 3.99
C SER A 341 -25.21 16.12 2.75
N SER A 342 -26.26 16.68 2.14
CA SER A 342 -26.88 16.15 0.92
C SER A 342 -25.93 16.21 -0.28
N GLU A 343 -25.23 17.33 -0.50
CA GLU A 343 -24.27 17.52 -1.59
C GLU A 343 -23.16 16.45 -1.56
N TYR A 344 -22.51 16.26 -0.40
CA TYR A 344 -21.48 15.24 -0.26
C TYR A 344 -22.05 13.81 -0.37
N CYS A 345 -23.31 13.59 -0.03
CA CYS A 345 -23.97 12.29 -0.22
C CYS A 345 -24.15 11.98 -1.70
N GLU A 346 -24.58 12.97 -2.50
CA GLU A 346 -24.71 12.86 -3.95
C GLU A 346 -23.35 12.56 -4.62
N PHE A 347 -22.28 13.25 -4.20
CA PHE A 347 -20.92 12.91 -4.68
C PHE A 347 -20.54 11.47 -4.32
N ALA A 348 -20.89 11.01 -3.12
CA ALA A 348 -20.61 9.65 -2.69
C ALA A 348 -21.40 8.60 -3.50
N MET A 349 -22.65 8.89 -3.85
CA MET A 349 -23.49 8.04 -4.69
C MET A 349 -22.97 7.99 -6.13
N SER A 350 -22.66 9.15 -6.72
CA SER A 350 -22.15 9.27 -8.09
C SER A 350 -20.84 8.48 -8.27
N ASN A 351 -19.89 8.62 -7.34
CA ASN A 351 -18.64 7.87 -7.39
C ASN A 351 -18.86 6.35 -7.31
N ARG A 352 -19.81 5.88 -6.47
CA ARG A 352 -20.12 4.44 -6.39
C ARG A 352 -20.80 3.92 -7.64
N GLN A 353 -21.67 4.72 -8.25
CA GLN A 353 -22.32 4.34 -9.50
C GLN A 353 -21.31 4.18 -10.64
N GLN A 354 -20.29 5.04 -10.72
CA GLN A 354 -19.18 4.87 -11.66
C GLN A 354 -18.39 3.58 -11.39
N ILE A 355 -18.10 3.26 -10.13
CA ILE A 355 -17.44 2.00 -9.77
C ILE A 355 -18.27 0.77 -10.17
N ILE A 356 -19.58 0.80 -9.89
CA ILE A 356 -20.50 -0.30 -10.24
C ILE A 356 -20.54 -0.48 -11.75
N SER A 357 -20.59 0.61 -12.53
CA SER A 357 -20.60 0.51 -13.99
C SER A 357 -19.28 -0.04 -14.56
N TYR A 358 -18.13 0.23 -13.92
CA TYR A 358 -16.88 -0.46 -14.29
C TYR A 358 -16.91 -1.96 -13.99
N LEU A 359 -17.67 -2.37 -12.97
CA LEU A 359 -17.83 -3.76 -12.58
C LEU A 359 -18.93 -4.47 -13.39
N ASP A 360 -19.73 -3.74 -14.16
CA ASP A 360 -20.70 -4.31 -15.10
C ASP A 360 -19.98 -5.06 -16.22
N GLY A 361 -20.21 -6.37 -16.28
CA GLY A 361 -19.49 -7.27 -17.19
C GLY A 361 -18.22 -7.89 -16.60
N SER A 362 -17.83 -7.51 -15.37
CA SER A 362 -16.74 -8.19 -14.66
C SER A 362 -17.18 -9.57 -14.13
N PHE A 363 -16.25 -10.53 -14.10
CA PHE A 363 -16.51 -11.86 -13.51
C PHE A 363 -16.53 -11.83 -11.98
N ASN A 364 -16.03 -10.76 -11.34
CA ASN A 364 -15.95 -10.65 -9.89
C ASN A 364 -17.26 -10.10 -9.29
N LYS A 365 -18.24 -10.99 -9.17
CA LYS A 365 -19.54 -10.68 -8.54
C LYS A 365 -19.41 -10.18 -7.11
N THR A 366 -18.38 -10.61 -6.38
CA THR A 366 -18.20 -10.23 -4.97
C THR A 366 -17.84 -8.76 -4.81
N ALA A 367 -16.90 -8.24 -5.60
CA ALA A 367 -16.55 -6.83 -5.60
C ALA A 367 -17.76 -5.97 -5.98
N LYS A 368 -18.49 -6.36 -7.04
CA LYS A 368 -19.72 -5.69 -7.47
C LYS A 368 -20.76 -5.65 -6.35
N ASN A 369 -21.05 -6.80 -5.74
CA ASN A 369 -22.02 -6.90 -4.65
C ASN A 369 -21.65 -6.02 -3.44
N ALA A 370 -20.36 -5.89 -3.11
CA ALA A 370 -19.91 -5.02 -2.02
C ALA A 370 -20.13 -3.54 -2.34
N PHE A 371 -19.78 -3.09 -3.55
CA PHE A 371 -19.99 -1.71 -3.97
C PHE A 371 -21.46 -1.35 -4.18
N GLU A 372 -22.28 -2.28 -4.66
CA GLU A 372 -23.74 -2.11 -4.72
C GLU A 372 -24.33 -1.91 -3.33
N ALA A 373 -23.93 -2.71 -2.34
CA ALA A 373 -24.40 -2.53 -0.97
C ALA A 373 -24.02 -1.15 -0.40
N GLU A 374 -22.78 -0.71 -0.62
CA GLU A 374 -22.32 0.63 -0.22
C GLU A 374 -23.04 1.77 -0.96
N TYR A 375 -23.42 1.54 -2.21
CA TYR A 375 -24.23 2.50 -2.98
C TYR A 375 -25.59 2.68 -2.33
N TYR A 376 -26.29 1.58 -2.04
CA TYR A 376 -27.58 1.65 -1.37
C TYR A 376 -27.48 2.19 0.05
N LEU A 377 -26.39 1.95 0.78
CA LEU A 377 -26.18 2.64 2.06
C LEU A 377 -26.12 4.17 1.90
N SER A 378 -25.57 4.67 0.79
CA SER A 378 -25.50 6.10 0.51
C SER A 378 -26.87 6.64 0.07
N VAL A 379 -27.64 5.85 -0.69
CA VAL A 379 -29.05 6.15 -1.00
C VAL A 379 -29.88 6.29 0.28
N LEU A 380 -29.72 5.36 1.23
CA LEU A 380 -30.40 5.41 2.52
C LEU A 380 -29.97 6.64 3.34
N ASP A 381 -28.67 6.94 3.39
CA ASP A 381 -28.17 8.16 4.04
C ASP A 381 -28.80 9.41 3.38
N TYR A 382 -28.90 9.48 2.05
CA TYR A 382 -29.54 10.60 1.33
C TYR A 382 -31.02 10.77 1.69
N VAL A 383 -31.78 9.68 1.72
CA VAL A 383 -33.20 9.71 2.09
C VAL A 383 -33.39 10.11 3.55
N GLU A 384 -32.49 9.68 4.45
CA GLU A 384 -32.51 10.13 5.84
C GLU A 384 -32.24 11.65 5.96
N ILE A 385 -31.33 12.20 5.15
CA ILE A 385 -30.99 13.62 5.15
C ILE A 385 -32.11 14.49 4.56
N THR A 386 -32.71 14.05 3.44
CA THR A 386 -33.62 14.88 2.62
C THR A 386 -35.10 14.55 2.82
N GLY A 387 -35.43 13.36 3.29
CA GLY A 387 -36.79 12.82 3.32
C GLY A 387 -37.33 12.37 1.96
N ASP A 388 -36.57 12.46 0.87
CA ASP A 388 -37.09 12.15 -0.48
C ASP A 388 -37.07 10.65 -0.82
N LYS A 389 -38.15 9.96 -0.44
CA LYS A 389 -38.37 8.54 -0.76
C LYS A 389 -38.74 8.28 -2.24
N ARG A 390 -38.87 9.32 -3.08
CA ARG A 390 -39.23 9.16 -4.50
C ARG A 390 -38.02 8.87 -5.39
N LEU A 391 -36.81 8.91 -4.83
CA LEU A 391 -35.60 8.59 -5.56
C LEU A 391 -35.70 7.17 -6.15
N PRO A 392 -35.51 6.98 -7.47
CA PRO A 392 -35.67 5.67 -8.11
C PRO A 392 -34.80 4.58 -7.47
N ALA A 393 -33.57 4.94 -7.07
CA ALA A 393 -32.65 4.02 -6.40
C ALA A 393 -33.18 3.55 -5.04
N PHE A 394 -33.96 4.36 -4.31
CA PHE A 394 -34.57 3.94 -3.04
C PHE A 394 -35.70 2.92 -3.27
N GLN A 395 -36.49 3.12 -4.32
CA GLN A 395 -37.55 2.17 -4.72
C GLN A 395 -36.96 0.82 -5.18
N GLU A 396 -35.78 0.84 -5.79
CA GLU A 396 -35.07 -0.38 -6.21
C GLU A 396 -34.59 -1.23 -5.02
N ILE A 397 -34.25 -0.62 -3.89
CA ILE A 397 -33.73 -1.32 -2.70
C ILE A 397 -34.70 -2.41 -2.24
N GLU A 398 -36.00 -2.10 -2.18
CA GLU A 398 -37.02 -3.04 -1.72
C GLU A 398 -37.03 -4.32 -2.58
N GLY A 399 -37.01 -4.15 -3.90
CA GLY A 399 -36.96 -5.26 -4.84
C GLY A 399 -35.68 -6.11 -4.71
N LYS A 400 -34.55 -5.48 -4.36
CA LYS A 400 -33.28 -6.20 -4.12
C LYS A 400 -33.24 -6.92 -2.79
N LEU A 401 -33.69 -6.29 -1.70
CA LEU A 401 -33.70 -6.91 -0.38
C LEU A 401 -34.56 -8.18 -0.35
N ASN A 402 -35.72 -8.16 -1.00
CA ASN A 402 -36.61 -9.33 -1.12
C ASN A 402 -35.96 -10.51 -1.87
N ARG A 403 -34.98 -10.26 -2.75
CA ARG A 403 -34.23 -11.31 -3.45
C ARG A 403 -33.06 -11.86 -2.63
N ILE A 404 -32.49 -11.02 -1.76
CA ILE A 404 -31.27 -11.31 -0.99
C ILE A 404 -31.55 -12.13 0.27
N GLU A 405 -32.78 -12.13 0.82
CA GLU A 405 -33.16 -12.95 1.99
C GLU A 405 -32.91 -14.48 1.82
N ASN A 406 -32.71 -14.96 0.59
CA ASN A 406 -32.48 -16.37 0.28
C ASN A 406 -31.00 -16.78 0.11
N GLU A 407 -30.05 -15.85 0.20
CA GLU A 407 -28.60 -16.12 0.06
C GLU A 407 -27.83 -15.78 1.35
N GLN A 408 -26.61 -16.31 1.54
CA GLN A 408 -25.74 -15.90 2.64
C GLN A 408 -25.38 -14.41 2.49
N VAL A 409 -26.18 -13.55 3.11
CA VAL A 409 -26.09 -12.09 3.00
C VAL A 409 -24.80 -11.60 3.66
N SER A 410 -23.96 -10.88 2.91
CA SER A 410 -22.75 -10.26 3.46
C SER A 410 -23.11 -9.30 4.60
N THR A 411 -22.15 -9.06 5.51
CA THR A 411 -22.34 -8.19 6.69
C THR A 411 -22.81 -6.79 6.30
N ILE A 412 -22.40 -6.30 5.14
CA ILE A 412 -22.83 -4.99 4.65
C ILE A 412 -24.27 -4.97 4.14
N TRP A 413 -24.75 -6.02 3.48
CA TRP A 413 -26.16 -6.09 3.06
C TRP A 413 -27.10 -6.24 4.26
N LYS A 414 -26.67 -6.91 5.33
CA LYS A 414 -27.40 -6.90 6.62
C LYS A 414 -27.55 -5.48 7.18
N LYS A 415 -26.55 -4.63 6.99
CA LYS A 415 -26.61 -3.21 7.38
C LYS A 415 -27.57 -2.44 6.48
N VAL A 416 -27.54 -2.64 5.16
CA VAL A 416 -28.52 -2.04 4.22
C VAL A 416 -29.95 -2.38 4.65
N PHE A 417 -30.22 -3.66 4.91
CA PHE A 417 -31.54 -4.11 5.34
C PHE A 417 -32.01 -3.41 6.63
N ARG A 418 -31.14 -3.37 7.65
CA ARG A 418 -31.42 -2.72 8.93
C ARG A 418 -31.71 -1.22 8.77
N ASP A 419 -30.89 -0.53 7.99
CA ASP A 419 -31.02 0.92 7.78
C ASP A 419 -32.28 1.23 6.96
N PHE A 420 -32.61 0.40 5.97
CA PHE A 420 -33.85 0.50 5.19
C PHE A 420 -35.09 0.31 6.07
N GLN A 421 -35.10 -0.72 6.93
CA GLN A 421 -36.19 -0.93 7.89
C GLN A 421 -36.37 0.24 8.85
N ARG A 422 -35.26 0.85 9.31
CA ARG A 422 -35.29 2.03 10.20
C ARG A 422 -35.92 3.24 9.53
N ILE A 423 -35.64 3.48 8.25
CA ILE A 423 -36.17 4.62 7.48
C ILE A 423 -37.65 4.43 7.10
N ASN A 424 -38.12 3.19 7.03
CA ASN A 424 -39.51 2.86 6.72
C ASN A 424 -40.44 2.70 7.94
N ARG A 425 -39.88 2.70 9.15
CA ARG A 425 -40.63 2.90 10.39
C ARG A 425 -40.83 4.40 10.60
#